data_AF-A0A853EMY8-F1
#
_entry.id   AF-A0A853EMY8-F1
#
_cell.length_a   1.000
_cell.length_b   1.000
_cell.length_c   1.000
_cell.angle_alpha   90.00
_cell.angle_beta   90.00
_cell.angle_gamma   90.00
#
_symmetry.space_group_name_H-M   'P 1'
#
loop_
_entity.id
_entity.type
_entity.pdbx_description
1 polymer ?
#
loop_
_entity_poly.entity_id
_entity_poly.type
_entity_poly.pdbx_seq_one_letter_code
_entity_poly.pdbx_strand_id
1 'polypeptide(L)'
;MGLTARLRGVLDRHRFALVAFVGVMVVLLAVVIPARAQAVRTGDLQVSVRVTGAPAGLVRDYPLDYTCTDGQEGTVSARGSGAPTVVEGVFPMGTRCTVTADAEDLDLPGYVVEPRQGRAAAGSSVVIAGTAGGGPTAAVVEVDYRAAR
;
A
#
# COMPACT_ATOMS: atom_id res chain seq x y z
N MET A 1 60.32 -39.05 32.87
CA MET A 1 58.92 -39.42 32.55
C MET A 1 57.97 -38.21 32.46
N GLY A 2 58.39 -37.05 31.94
CA GLY A 2 57.57 -35.81 32.05
C GLY A 2 57.26 -35.03 30.76
N LEU A 3 57.99 -35.26 29.65
CA LEU A 3 57.80 -34.45 28.43
C LEU A 3 56.55 -34.84 27.61
N THR A 4 56.21 -36.13 27.55
CA THR A 4 55.11 -36.65 26.74
C THR A 4 53.73 -36.30 27.30
N ALA A 5 53.60 -36.12 28.62
CA ALA A 5 52.36 -35.69 29.28
C ALA A 5 52.09 -34.18 29.10
N ARG A 6 53.15 -33.35 29.15
CA ARG A 6 53.03 -31.91 28.91
C ARG A 6 52.62 -31.58 27.47
N LEU A 7 53.18 -32.29 26.48
CA LEU A 7 52.82 -32.09 25.07
C LEU A 7 51.37 -32.48 24.75
N ARG A 8 50.85 -33.56 25.36
CA ARG A 8 49.44 -33.95 25.24
C ARG A 8 48.49 -32.90 25.84
N GLY A 9 48.78 -32.37 27.03
CA GLY A 9 47.96 -31.34 27.66
C GLY A 9 47.98 -29.99 26.92
N VAL A 10 49.08 -29.66 26.24
CA VAL A 10 49.19 -28.47 25.39
C VAL A 10 48.37 -28.63 24.10
N LEU A 11 48.44 -29.80 23.46
CA LEU A 11 47.64 -30.09 22.27
C LEU A 11 46.13 -30.14 22.57
N ASP A 12 45.75 -30.66 23.74
CA ASP A 12 44.37 -30.68 24.21
C ASP A 12 43.85 -29.26 24.49
N ARG A 13 44.65 -28.44 25.19
CA ARG A 13 44.33 -27.03 25.44
C ARG A 13 44.17 -26.23 24.15
N HIS A 14 45.01 -26.47 23.15
CA HIS A 14 44.86 -25.86 21.83
C HIS A 14 43.60 -26.34 21.12
N ARG A 15 43.25 -27.63 21.20
CA ARG A 15 42.01 -28.17 20.62
C ARG A 15 40.76 -27.61 21.28
N PHE A 16 40.73 -27.51 22.61
CA PHE A 16 39.63 -26.87 23.35
C PHE A 16 39.47 -25.39 22.98
N ALA A 17 40.58 -24.65 22.88
CA ALA A 17 40.55 -23.24 22.46
C ALA A 17 40.03 -23.08 21.03
N LEU A 18 40.43 -23.96 20.11
CA LEU A 18 39.97 -23.96 18.71
C LEU A 18 38.47 -24.27 18.62
N VAL A 19 37.98 -25.27 19.36
CA VAL A 19 36.55 -25.61 19.39
C VAL A 19 35.70 -24.49 19.98
N ALA A 20 36.18 -23.85 21.06
CA ALA A 20 35.51 -22.69 21.64
C ALA A 20 35.47 -21.51 20.68
N PHE A 21 36.58 -21.21 19.98
CA PHE A 21 36.64 -20.12 19.02
C PHE A 21 35.76 -20.38 17.79
N VAL A 22 35.80 -21.59 17.24
CA VAL A 22 34.93 -21.99 16.11
C VAL A 22 33.46 -21.97 16.56
N GLY A 23 33.13 -22.44 17.76
CA GLY A 23 31.79 -22.36 18.32
C GLY A 23 31.29 -20.92 18.48
N VAL A 24 32.12 -20.04 19.06
CA VAL A 24 31.81 -18.60 19.20
C VAL A 24 31.67 -17.93 17.84
N MET A 25 32.53 -18.25 16.86
CA MET A 25 32.44 -17.71 15.51
C MET A 25 31.18 -18.21 14.78
N VAL A 26 30.81 -19.47 14.92
CA VAL A 26 29.58 -20.04 14.36
C VAL A 26 28.34 -19.41 15.00
N VAL A 27 28.34 -19.18 16.31
CA VAL A 27 27.26 -18.48 17.01
C VAL A 27 27.18 -17.01 16.57
N LEU A 28 28.32 -16.31 16.47
CA LEU A 28 28.37 -14.94 15.95
C LEU A 28 27.86 -14.86 14.51
N LEU A 29 28.27 -15.78 13.63
CA LEU A 29 27.78 -15.85 12.25
C LEU A 29 26.28 -16.18 12.17
N ALA A 30 25.76 -17.01 13.07
CA ALA A 30 24.33 -17.32 13.13
C ALA A 30 23.48 -16.16 13.69
N VAL A 31 24.04 -15.31 14.55
CA VAL A 31 23.35 -14.12 15.11
C VAL A 31 23.30 -12.96 14.10
N VAL A 32 24.19 -12.94 13.10
CA VAL A 32 24.23 -11.91 12.03
C VAL A 32 23.34 -12.30 10.83
N ILE A 33 22.57 -13.39 10.89
CA ILE A 33 21.61 -13.71 9.84
C ILE A 33 20.57 -12.57 9.78
N PRO A 34 20.49 -11.80 8.68
CA PRO A 34 19.44 -10.80 8.55
C PRO A 34 18.11 -11.53 8.61
N ALA A 35 17.24 -11.13 9.55
CA ALA A 35 15.85 -11.54 9.53
C ALA A 35 15.35 -11.36 8.10
N ARG A 36 14.81 -12.44 7.50
CA ARG A 36 14.38 -12.42 6.10
C ARG A 36 13.44 -11.23 5.93
N ALA A 37 13.90 -10.19 5.23
CA ALA A 37 13.03 -9.11 4.79
C ALA A 37 12.02 -9.78 3.86
N GLN A 38 10.82 -10.03 4.39
CA GLN A 38 9.72 -10.52 3.59
C GLN A 38 9.43 -9.40 2.59
N ALA A 39 9.66 -9.66 1.31
CA ALA A 39 9.28 -8.71 0.27
C ALA A 39 7.76 -8.51 0.37
N VAL A 40 7.34 -7.36 0.90
CA VAL A 40 5.93 -6.98 0.93
C VAL A 40 5.52 -6.86 -0.52
N ARG A 41 4.53 -7.67 -0.91
CA ARG A 41 3.96 -7.56 -2.24
C ARG A 41 3.10 -6.31 -2.27
N THR A 42 3.26 -5.50 -3.31
CA THR A 42 2.57 -4.23 -3.46
C THR A 42 1.68 -4.26 -4.70
N GLY A 43 0.72 -3.35 -4.78
CA GLY A 43 -0.13 -3.13 -5.93
C GLY A 43 -0.40 -1.64 -6.15
N ASP A 44 -1.05 -1.33 -7.27
CA ASP A 44 -1.40 0.04 -7.64
C ASP A 44 -2.89 0.30 -7.42
N LEU A 45 -3.21 1.51 -6.95
CA LEU A 45 -4.57 2.04 -6.88
C LEU A 45 -4.81 2.95 -8.08
N GLN A 46 -5.88 2.71 -8.82
CA GLN A 46 -6.39 3.60 -9.85
C GLN A 46 -7.74 4.14 -9.48
N VAL A 47 -7.97 5.42 -9.73
CA VAL A 47 -9.25 6.10 -9.49
C VAL A 47 -9.79 6.67 -10.79
N SER A 48 -11.10 6.63 -10.94
CA SER A 48 -11.81 7.32 -12.04
C SER A 48 -13.16 7.80 -11.54
N VAL A 49 -13.68 8.86 -12.15
CA VAL A 49 -15.02 9.38 -11.84
C VAL A 49 -15.92 9.15 -13.03
N ARG A 50 -17.08 8.56 -12.76
CA ARG A 50 -18.14 8.40 -13.75
C ARG A 50 -19.23 9.40 -13.48
N VAL A 51 -19.32 10.42 -14.34
CA VAL A 51 -20.32 11.47 -14.22
C VAL A 51 -21.53 11.18 -15.09
N THR A 52 -22.73 11.29 -14.53
CA THR A 52 -24.01 11.25 -15.25
C THR A 52 -24.86 12.48 -14.95
N GLY A 53 -25.80 12.79 -15.84
CA GLY A 53 -26.81 13.85 -15.62
C GLY A 53 -26.33 15.30 -15.72
N ALA A 54 -25.01 15.55 -15.77
CA ALA A 54 -24.42 16.85 -16.09
C ALA A 54 -24.10 17.01 -17.59
N PRO A 55 -24.17 18.23 -18.15
CA PRO A 55 -23.65 18.54 -19.48
C PRO A 55 -22.14 18.27 -19.57
N ALA A 56 -21.68 17.70 -20.69
CA ALA A 56 -20.27 17.35 -20.89
C ALA A 56 -19.30 18.54 -20.73
N GLY A 57 -19.73 19.76 -21.06
CA GLY A 57 -18.93 20.98 -20.90
C GLY A 57 -18.73 21.43 -19.44
N LEU A 58 -19.42 20.80 -18.49
CA LEU A 58 -19.30 21.06 -17.05
C LEU A 58 -18.56 19.96 -16.31
N VAL A 59 -18.24 18.85 -17.00
CA VAL A 59 -17.43 17.76 -16.45
C VAL A 59 -15.98 18.23 -16.34
N ARG A 60 -15.41 18.07 -15.15
CA ARG A 60 -14.04 18.46 -14.81
C ARG A 60 -13.30 17.30 -14.15
N ASP A 61 -12.06 17.55 -13.77
CA ASP A 61 -11.38 16.66 -12.84
C ASP A 61 -11.86 16.95 -11.42
N TYR A 62 -12.02 15.89 -10.62
CA TYR A 62 -12.56 15.96 -9.27
C TYR A 62 -11.49 15.55 -8.27
N PRO A 63 -11.25 16.34 -7.21
CA PRO A 63 -10.45 15.88 -6.09
C PRO A 63 -11.21 14.76 -5.36
N LEU A 64 -10.50 13.67 -5.11
CA LEU A 64 -11.00 12.54 -4.32
C LEU A 64 -10.04 12.28 -3.18
N ASP A 65 -10.56 12.16 -1.97
CA ASP A 65 -9.79 11.70 -0.83
C ASP A 65 -9.74 10.18 -0.81
N TYR A 66 -8.59 9.63 -0.42
CA TYR A 66 -8.44 8.21 -0.18
C TYR A 66 -7.90 7.96 1.23
N THR A 67 -8.40 6.89 1.85
CA THR A 67 -7.92 6.40 3.16
C THR A 67 -7.77 4.89 3.08
N CYS A 68 -6.64 4.38 3.53
CA CYS A 68 -6.30 2.97 3.43
C CYS A 68 -6.12 2.36 4.82
N THR A 69 -6.41 1.05 4.97
CA THR A 69 -6.34 0.36 6.26
C THR A 69 -4.92 0.23 6.83
N ASP A 70 -3.90 0.50 6.03
CA ASP A 70 -2.50 0.56 6.44
C ASP A 70 -2.06 1.95 6.92
N GLY A 71 -2.97 2.92 6.94
CA GLY A 71 -2.75 4.29 7.39
C GLY A 71 -2.33 5.27 6.29
N GLN A 72 -2.22 4.84 5.03
CA GLN A 72 -2.00 5.76 3.91
C GLN A 72 -3.26 6.55 3.61
N GLU A 73 -3.11 7.86 3.41
CA GLU A 73 -4.20 8.77 3.08
C GLU A 73 -3.70 9.96 2.25
N GLY A 74 -4.62 10.60 1.54
CA GLY A 74 -4.33 11.80 0.76
C GLY A 74 -5.44 12.12 -0.24
N THR A 75 -5.14 13.01 -1.18
CA THR A 75 -6.09 13.45 -2.21
C THR A 75 -5.50 13.17 -3.60
N VAL A 76 -6.35 12.77 -4.55
CA VAL A 76 -5.99 12.53 -5.95
C VAL A 76 -6.99 13.23 -6.88
N SER A 77 -6.48 13.87 -7.94
CA SER A 77 -7.31 14.47 -8.99
C SER A 77 -7.73 13.42 -10.00
N ALA A 78 -8.96 12.92 -9.88
CA ALA A 78 -9.52 11.91 -10.77
C ALA A 78 -10.26 12.54 -11.95
N ARG A 79 -10.11 11.96 -13.14
CA ARG A 79 -10.73 12.52 -14.34
C ARG A 79 -12.22 12.24 -14.39
N GLY A 80 -13.04 13.30 -14.51
CA GLY A 80 -14.49 13.19 -14.72
C GLY A 80 -14.89 12.59 -16.07
N SER A 81 -13.95 12.49 -17.01
CA SER A 81 -14.13 11.79 -18.28
C SER A 81 -14.19 10.26 -18.14
N GLY A 82 -13.93 9.72 -16.95
CA GLY A 82 -13.86 8.28 -16.69
C GLY A 82 -12.51 7.65 -17.00
N ALA A 83 -11.52 8.43 -17.47
CA ALA A 83 -10.17 7.92 -17.67
C ALA A 83 -9.48 7.66 -16.31
N PRO A 84 -8.79 6.52 -16.14
CA PRO A 84 -8.16 6.19 -14.87
C PRO A 84 -6.94 7.07 -14.58
N THR A 85 -6.79 7.46 -13.32
CA THR A 85 -5.62 8.12 -12.73
C THR A 85 -4.98 7.18 -11.73
N VAL A 86 -3.66 6.96 -11.81
CA VAL A 86 -2.92 6.17 -10.81
C VAL A 86 -2.65 7.04 -9.58
N VAL A 87 -2.92 6.51 -8.39
CA VAL A 87 -2.52 7.14 -7.13
C VAL A 87 -1.06 6.81 -6.87
N GLU A 88 -0.23 7.83 -6.70
CA GLU A 88 1.19 7.65 -6.37
C GLU A 88 1.31 7.13 -4.94
N GLY A 89 1.98 5.99 -4.78
CA GLY A 89 2.14 5.37 -3.48
C GLY A 89 2.58 3.92 -3.59
N VAL A 90 2.93 3.31 -2.46
CA VAL A 90 3.27 1.90 -2.38
C VAL A 90 2.21 1.23 -1.53
N PHE A 91 1.22 0.61 -2.17
CA PHE A 91 0.11 -0.02 -1.44
C PHE A 91 0.38 -1.50 -1.24
N PRO A 92 0.54 -1.99 0.01
CA PRO A 92 0.62 -3.42 0.28
C PRO A 92 -0.61 -4.16 -0.25
N MET A 93 -0.39 -5.35 -0.79
CA MET A 93 -1.50 -6.22 -1.18
C MET A 93 -2.39 -6.54 0.02
N GLY A 94 -3.70 -6.57 -0.20
CA GLY A 94 -4.70 -6.82 0.84
C GLY A 94 -5.10 -5.56 1.63
N THR A 95 -4.39 -4.44 1.44
CA THR A 95 -4.84 -3.14 1.96
C THR A 95 -6.20 -2.79 1.34
N ARG A 96 -7.15 -2.35 2.17
CA ARG A 96 -8.42 -1.82 1.68
C ARG A 96 -8.33 -0.30 1.68
N CYS A 97 -8.64 0.32 0.55
CA CYS A 97 -8.71 1.77 0.40
C CYS A 97 -10.15 2.20 0.13
N THR A 98 -10.58 3.24 0.83
CA THR A 98 -11.85 3.93 0.62
C THR A 98 -11.55 5.25 -0.07
N VAL A 99 -12.14 5.46 -1.24
CA VAL A 99 -12.01 6.68 -2.04
C VAL A 99 -13.33 7.42 -1.99
N THR A 100 -13.31 8.70 -1.66
CA THR A 100 -14.51 9.51 -1.42
C THR A 100 -14.36 10.85 -2.14
N ALA A 101 -15.42 11.33 -2.79
CA ALA A 101 -15.51 12.73 -3.18
C ALA A 101 -16.06 13.55 -2.01
N ASP A 102 -15.65 14.80 -1.81
CA ASP A 102 -16.34 15.70 -0.89
C ASP A 102 -17.55 16.35 -1.58
N ALA A 103 -18.63 16.58 -0.83
CA ALA A 103 -19.83 17.21 -1.37
C ALA A 103 -19.57 18.65 -1.83
N GLU A 104 -18.65 19.35 -1.16
CA GLU A 104 -18.22 20.71 -1.49
C GLU A 104 -17.47 20.72 -2.83
N ASP A 105 -16.65 19.70 -3.09
CA ASP A 105 -15.91 19.55 -4.34
C ASP A 105 -16.77 19.11 -5.53
N LEU A 106 -17.95 18.54 -5.24
CA LEU A 106 -18.94 18.17 -6.25
C LEU A 106 -19.91 19.30 -6.60
N ASP A 107 -19.82 20.48 -5.97
CA ASP A 107 -20.76 21.57 -6.23
C ASP A 107 -20.74 21.98 -7.71
N LEU A 108 -21.94 22.18 -8.24
CA LEU A 108 -22.17 22.55 -9.63
C LEU A 108 -23.43 23.43 -9.73
N PRO A 109 -23.31 24.70 -10.15
CA PRO A 109 -24.44 25.63 -10.20
C PRO A 109 -25.62 25.09 -11.02
N GLY A 110 -26.80 25.06 -10.39
CA GLY A 110 -28.02 24.55 -11.01
C GLY A 110 -28.17 23.02 -10.99
N TYR A 111 -27.27 22.30 -10.32
CA TYR A 111 -27.33 20.84 -10.17
C TYR A 111 -27.14 20.40 -8.71
N VAL A 112 -27.58 19.19 -8.39
CA VAL A 112 -27.38 18.51 -7.12
C VAL A 112 -26.98 17.07 -7.36
N VAL A 113 -26.16 16.49 -6.49
CA VAL A 113 -25.74 15.08 -6.60
C VAL A 113 -26.76 14.14 -5.97
N GLU A 114 -27.05 13.02 -6.62
CA GLU A 114 -27.91 11.94 -6.12
C GLU A 114 -27.14 10.61 -5.94
N PRO A 115 -27.46 9.82 -4.89
CA PRO A 115 -28.31 10.18 -3.75
C PRO A 115 -27.67 11.32 -2.92
N ARG A 116 -28.49 12.21 -2.36
CA ARG A 116 -28.00 13.25 -1.45
C ARG A 116 -27.54 12.61 -0.14
N GLN A 117 -26.26 12.28 -0.07
CA GLN A 117 -25.64 11.68 1.11
C GLN A 117 -25.07 12.78 2.04
N GLY A 118 -25.79 13.90 2.25
CA GLY A 118 -25.34 14.98 3.14
C GLY A 118 -23.88 15.39 2.88
N ARG A 119 -23.07 15.52 3.94
CA ARG A 119 -21.62 15.82 3.85
C ARG A 119 -20.76 14.65 3.36
N ALA A 120 -21.32 13.45 3.22
CA ALA A 120 -20.59 12.27 2.76
C ALA A 120 -20.86 12.08 1.27
N ALA A 121 -20.00 12.55 0.38
CA ALA A 121 -20.23 12.34 -1.05
C ALA A 121 -19.92 10.89 -1.48
N ALA A 122 -20.00 10.62 -2.79
CA ALA A 122 -19.91 9.27 -3.33
C ALA A 122 -18.60 8.58 -2.93
N GLY A 123 -18.73 7.40 -2.32
CA GLY A 123 -17.60 6.61 -1.83
C GLY A 123 -17.49 5.26 -2.54
N SER A 124 -16.26 4.84 -2.80
CA SER A 124 -15.92 3.54 -3.39
C SER A 124 -14.83 2.87 -2.56
N SER A 125 -15.10 1.67 -2.07
CA SER A 125 -14.12 0.87 -1.32
C SER A 125 -13.55 -0.24 -2.22
N VAL A 126 -12.23 -0.34 -2.28
CA VAL A 126 -11.51 -1.38 -3.05
C VAL A 126 -10.46 -2.05 -2.18
N VAL A 127 -10.20 -3.33 -2.45
CA VAL A 127 -9.08 -4.05 -1.85
C VAL A 127 -7.98 -4.12 -2.89
N ILE A 128 -6.80 -3.61 -2.55
CA ILE A 128 -5.63 -3.65 -3.42
C ILE A 128 -5.25 -5.11 -3.63
N ALA A 129 -5.59 -5.62 -4.81
CA ALA A 129 -5.09 -6.89 -5.27
C ALA A 129 -3.71 -6.65 -5.86
N GLY A 130 -2.86 -7.67 -5.80
CA GLY A 130 -1.94 -7.80 -6.90
C GLY A 130 -1.81 -9.25 -7.31
N THR A 131 -1.82 -9.38 -8.61
CA THR A 131 -1.79 -10.64 -9.30
C THR A 131 -0.56 -10.63 -10.19
N ALA A 132 0.15 -11.75 -10.23
CA ALA A 132 1.21 -11.97 -11.21
C ALA A 132 0.56 -12.00 -12.60
N GLY A 133 0.42 -10.82 -13.23
CA GLY A 133 -0.19 -10.63 -14.54
C GLY A 133 -1.55 -9.92 -14.60
N GLY A 134 -2.04 -9.32 -13.50
CA GLY A 134 -3.29 -8.54 -13.52
C GLY A 134 -3.03 -7.10 -13.14
N GLY A 135 -3.63 -6.21 -13.92
CA GLY A 135 -3.39 -4.77 -13.90
C GLY A 135 -3.84 -4.06 -12.62
N PRO A 136 -3.78 -2.72 -12.64
CA PRO A 136 -4.07 -1.88 -11.48
C PRO A 136 -5.47 -2.11 -10.89
N THR A 137 -5.60 -1.96 -9.58
CA THR A 137 -6.89 -2.09 -8.89
C THR A 137 -7.70 -0.81 -9.09
N ALA A 138 -8.84 -0.89 -9.79
CA ALA A 138 -9.66 0.26 -10.11
C ALA A 138 -10.75 0.55 -9.06
N ALA A 139 -10.80 1.80 -8.60
CA ALA A 139 -11.91 2.41 -7.88
C ALA A 139 -12.64 3.39 -8.83
N VAL A 140 -13.95 3.20 -8.98
CA VAL A 140 -14.80 4.08 -9.78
C VAL A 140 -15.75 4.80 -8.84
N VAL A 141 -15.70 6.12 -8.80
CA VAL A 141 -16.65 6.94 -8.02
C VAL A 141 -17.75 7.39 -8.98
N GLU A 142 -18.99 7.03 -8.68
CA GLU A 142 -20.15 7.44 -9.48
C GLU A 142 -20.72 8.74 -8.95
N VAL A 143 -20.89 9.73 -9.83
CA VAL A 143 -21.47 11.04 -9.50
C VAL A 143 -22.64 11.28 -10.43
N ASP A 144 -23.85 11.23 -9.90
CA ASP A 144 -25.08 11.49 -10.66
C ASP A 144 -25.61 12.89 -10.36
N TYR A 145 -25.54 13.79 -11.34
CA TYR A 145 -26.07 15.14 -11.21
C TYR A 145 -27.51 15.24 -11.68
N ARG A 146 -28.33 15.93 -10.91
CA ARG A 146 -29.71 16.27 -11.25
C ARG A 146 -29.91 17.77 -11.23
N ALA A 147 -30.61 18.32 -12.20
CA ALA A 147 -30.95 19.74 -12.22
C ALA A 147 -31.73 20.14 -10.95
N ALA A 148 -31.23 21.17 -10.25
CA ALA A 148 -31.92 21.82 -9.15
C ALA A 148 -33.12 22.59 -9.74
N ARG A 149 -34.33 22.22 -9.33
CA ARG A 149 -35.56 22.92 -9.71
C ARG A 149 -35.81 24.12 -8.81
#